data_AF-A0A933ZGS5-F1
#
_entry.id   AF-A0A933ZGS5-F1
#
_cell.length_a   1.000
_cell.length_b   1.000
_cell.length_c   1.000
_cell.angle_alpha   90.00
_cell.angle_beta   90.00
_cell.angle_gamma   90.00
#
_symmetry.space_group_name_H-M   'P 1'
#
loop_
_entity.id
_entity.type
_entity.pdbx_description
1 polymer ?
#
loop_
_entity_poly.entity_id
_entity_poly.type
_entity_poly.pdbx_seq_one_letter_code
_entity_poly.pdbx_strand_id
1 'polypeptide(L)'
;MHTIGPGSLVAQAYRVVRRIGKGGMGTVYEAIVEATGERVAIKIPHDCFRADGAALKRFVQEARATLFIRSPHVVCTMAVGRLPTGMPFLAMEYVDGISLREMVYPRGRRMLPLKVALVLIDQIASGLSAAHEAGVVHRDLKPSNVLVTSAEDCPRARIFDFGLSLLATETAGRLTLSGVGFGTPEYMAPEQIRNAKHVDGRADVYSLAVMAYEMLTQKLPFDGVDAREVWHRATHDQAVPLSKYRANSPAGLSDVIMRAMSKDADARPPSAEAFRRSIAPYLPS
;
A
#
# COMPACT_ATOMS: atom_id res chain seq x y z
N MET A 1 -17.77 25.03 -5.86
CA MET A 1 -16.77 24.06 -5.36
C MET A 1 -16.05 24.71 -4.19
N HIS A 2 -16.12 24.15 -2.98
CA HIS A 2 -15.31 24.67 -1.87
C HIS A 2 -13.92 24.06 -2.00
N THR A 3 -12.97 24.86 -2.48
CA THR A 3 -11.56 24.45 -2.54
C THR A 3 -11.03 24.37 -1.11
N ILE A 4 -10.72 23.17 -0.65
CA ILE A 4 -10.09 22.95 0.66
C ILE A 4 -8.62 23.37 0.55
N GLY A 5 -8.24 24.37 1.35
CA GLY A 5 -6.89 24.94 1.41
C GLY A 5 -6.46 25.26 2.84
N PRO A 6 -5.23 25.79 3.02
CA PRO A 6 -4.74 26.23 4.33
C PRO A 6 -5.75 27.10 5.09
N GLY A 7 -5.95 26.81 6.37
CA GLY A 7 -6.92 27.49 7.24
C GLY A 7 -8.36 26.97 7.13
N SER A 8 -8.70 26.15 6.13
CA SER A 8 -10.05 25.55 6.01
C SER A 8 -10.35 24.62 7.18
N LEU A 9 -11.57 24.69 7.71
CA LEU A 9 -12.02 23.82 8.80
C LEU A 9 -12.86 22.67 8.25
N VAL A 10 -12.32 21.46 8.32
CA VAL A 10 -12.99 20.22 7.92
C VAL A 10 -13.79 19.68 9.11
N ALA A 11 -15.08 19.42 8.88
CA ALA A 11 -16.01 18.84 9.86
C ALA A 11 -16.02 19.55 11.23
N GLN A 12 -15.76 20.87 11.24
CA GLN A 12 -15.68 21.69 12.46
C GLN A 12 -14.64 21.23 13.50
N ALA A 13 -13.73 20.33 13.13
CA ALA A 13 -12.80 19.71 14.06
C ALA A 13 -11.34 19.70 13.56
N TYR A 14 -11.10 19.80 12.26
CA TYR A 14 -9.77 19.66 11.67
C TYR A 14 -9.40 20.89 10.85
N ARG A 15 -8.45 21.69 11.32
CA ARG A 15 -7.95 22.86 10.58
C ARG A 15 -6.82 22.44 9.65
N VAL A 16 -7.04 22.61 8.36
CA VAL A 16 -6.07 22.25 7.33
C VAL A 16 -4.85 23.18 7.41
N VAL A 17 -3.67 22.58 7.46
CA VAL A 17 -2.38 23.29 7.41
C VAL A 17 -1.94 23.42 5.97
N ARG A 18 -1.84 22.30 5.25
CA ARG A 18 -1.37 22.24 3.87
C ARG A 18 -1.79 20.95 3.18
N ARG A 19 -1.72 20.92 1.85
CA ARG A 19 -1.82 19.67 1.08
C ARG A 19 -0.48 18.92 1.14
N ILE A 20 -0.53 17.64 1.45
CA ILE A 20 0.68 16.78 1.54
C ILE A 20 0.73 15.70 0.46
N GLY A 21 -0.39 15.39 -0.20
CA GLY A 21 -0.41 14.43 -1.30
C GLY A 21 -1.62 14.56 -2.20
N LYS A 22 -1.49 14.14 -3.45
CA LYS A 22 -2.60 13.99 -4.40
C LYS A 22 -2.36 12.70 -5.20
N GLY A 23 -3.19 11.69 -4.97
CA GLY A 23 -3.13 10.39 -5.64
C GLY A 23 -4.34 10.13 -6.51
N GLY A 24 -4.44 8.93 -7.09
CA GLY A 24 -5.57 8.55 -7.94
C GLY A 24 -6.92 8.48 -7.21
N MET A 25 -6.92 8.25 -5.89
CA MET A 25 -8.14 8.05 -5.11
C MET A 25 -8.57 9.28 -4.31
N GLY A 26 -7.74 10.32 -4.22
CA GLY A 26 -8.07 11.51 -3.46
C GLY A 26 -6.89 12.43 -3.18
N THR A 27 -7.18 13.45 -2.39
CA THR A 27 -6.20 14.43 -1.90
C THR A 27 -5.99 14.24 -0.41
N VAL A 28 -4.74 14.30 0.04
CA VAL A 28 -4.35 14.18 1.45
C VAL A 28 -3.83 15.53 1.95
N TYR A 29 -4.32 15.94 3.10
CA TYR A 29 -3.99 17.20 3.76
C TYR A 29 -3.38 16.92 5.13
N GLU A 30 -2.39 17.70 5.53
CA GLU A 30 -2.00 17.83 6.93
C GLU A 30 -2.98 18.79 7.59
N ALA A 31 -3.47 18.44 8.78
CA ALA A 31 -4.38 19.24 9.56
C ALA A 31 -4.04 19.15 11.06
N ILE A 32 -4.59 20.08 11.84
CA ILE A 32 -4.55 20.09 13.29
C ILE A 32 -5.95 19.83 13.83
N VAL A 33 -6.07 18.95 14.82
CA VAL A 33 -7.33 18.75 15.56
C VAL A 33 -7.54 19.97 16.47
N GLU A 34 -8.61 20.74 16.26
CA GLU A 34 -8.88 21.99 17.00
C GLU A 34 -8.93 21.79 18.51
N ALA A 35 -9.49 20.66 18.96
CA ALA A 35 -9.69 20.41 20.38
C ALA A 35 -8.40 20.02 21.13
N THR A 36 -7.42 19.41 20.45
CA THR A 36 -6.24 18.83 21.10
C THR A 36 -4.92 19.43 20.63
N GLY A 37 -4.89 20.13 19.48
CA GLY A 37 -3.67 20.58 18.83
C GLY A 37 -2.89 19.46 18.13
N GLU A 38 -3.41 18.24 18.09
CA GLU A 38 -2.72 17.08 17.50
C GLU A 38 -2.65 17.17 15.97
N ARG A 39 -1.51 16.77 15.39
CA ARG A 39 -1.31 16.69 13.93
C ARG A 39 -1.96 15.43 13.38
N VAL A 40 -2.76 15.59 12.34
CA VAL A 40 -3.44 14.50 11.63
C VAL A 40 -3.32 14.65 10.13
N ALA A 41 -3.53 13.55 9.40
CA ALA A 41 -3.72 13.57 7.96
C ALA A 41 -5.21 13.37 7.63
N ILE A 42 -5.73 14.18 6.70
CA ILE A 42 -7.10 14.10 6.22
C ILE A 42 -7.08 13.71 4.74
N LYS A 43 -7.63 12.54 4.41
CA LYS A 43 -7.81 12.10 3.02
C LYS A 43 -9.24 12.31 2.58
N ILE A 44 -9.40 12.95 1.42
CA ILE A 44 -10.69 13.27 0.81
C ILE A 44 -10.70 12.70 -0.62
N PRO A 45 -11.66 11.83 -0.98
CA PRO A 45 -11.75 11.31 -2.33
C PRO A 45 -12.03 12.38 -3.37
N HIS A 46 -11.63 12.13 -4.62
CA HIS A 46 -11.96 13.03 -5.73
C HIS A 46 -13.47 13.05 -6.02
N ASP A 47 -13.95 14.17 -6.56
CA ASP A 47 -15.38 14.35 -6.86
C ASP A 47 -15.95 13.33 -7.85
N CYS A 48 -15.11 12.68 -8.68
CA CYS A 48 -15.56 11.62 -9.59
C CYS A 48 -16.23 10.44 -8.87
N PHE A 49 -15.89 10.18 -7.60
CA PHE A 49 -16.55 9.17 -6.78
C PHE A 49 -17.95 9.58 -6.31
N ARG A 50 -18.30 10.87 -6.40
CA ARG A 50 -19.62 11.38 -5.99
C ARG A 50 -20.74 10.95 -6.94
N ALA A 51 -20.41 10.81 -8.23
CA ALA A 51 -21.35 10.37 -9.25
C ALA A 51 -21.75 8.89 -9.10
N ASP A 52 -20.92 8.10 -8.41
CA ASP A 52 -21.16 6.69 -8.11
C ASP A 52 -21.47 6.51 -6.61
N GLY A 53 -22.77 6.60 -6.28
CA GLY A 53 -23.23 6.41 -4.90
C GLY A 53 -22.92 5.03 -4.32
N ALA A 54 -22.74 4.00 -5.16
CA ALA A 54 -22.33 2.67 -4.72
C ALA A 54 -20.84 2.64 -4.37
N ALA A 55 -19.98 3.29 -5.15
CA ALA A 55 -18.57 3.47 -4.82
C ALA A 55 -18.40 4.28 -3.53
N LEU A 56 -19.18 5.35 -3.33
CA LEU A 56 -19.10 6.14 -2.10
C LEU A 56 -19.51 5.36 -0.84
N LYS A 57 -20.55 4.52 -0.95
CA LYS A 57 -20.97 3.63 0.14
C LYS A 57 -19.89 2.61 0.49
N ARG A 58 -19.27 2.00 -0.52
CA ARG A 58 -18.17 1.05 -0.33
C ARG A 58 -16.93 1.73 0.25
N PHE A 59 -16.60 2.96 -0.17
CA PHE A 59 -15.50 3.73 0.44
C PHE A 59 -15.68 3.85 1.94
N VAL A 60 -16.87 4.23 2.39
CA VAL A 60 -17.16 4.38 3.82
C VAL A 60 -17.15 3.04 4.53
N GLN A 61 -17.58 1.95 3.89
CA GLN A 61 -17.52 0.61 4.48
C GLN A 61 -16.07 0.13 4.67
N GLU A 62 -15.25 0.20 3.63
CA GLU A 62 -13.83 -0.17 3.66
C GLU A 62 -13.05 0.70 4.66
N ALA A 63 -13.25 2.03 4.62
CA ALA A 63 -12.62 2.95 5.56
C ALA A 63 -13.07 2.75 7.01
N ARG A 64 -14.25 2.19 7.26
CA ARG A 64 -14.67 1.82 8.63
C ARG A 64 -14.00 0.56 9.11
N ALA A 65 -13.73 -0.40 8.22
CA ALA A 65 -13.01 -1.61 8.59
C ALA A 65 -11.58 -1.29 9.06
N THR A 66 -10.94 -0.26 8.48
CA THR A 66 -9.60 0.16 8.91
C THR A 66 -9.54 0.75 10.33
N LEU A 67 -10.68 1.19 10.90
CA LEU A 67 -10.76 1.67 12.29
C LEU A 67 -10.44 0.56 13.30
N PHE A 68 -10.56 -0.71 12.92
CA PHE A 68 -10.35 -1.85 13.81
C PHE A 68 -8.93 -2.44 13.71
N ILE A 69 -8.13 -1.99 12.74
CA ILE A 69 -6.76 -2.46 12.60
C ILE A 69 -5.93 -1.90 13.76
N ARG A 70 -5.25 -2.79 14.48
CA ARG A 70 -4.36 -2.44 15.60
C ARG A 70 -2.99 -3.02 15.32
N SER A 71 -2.07 -2.17 14.84
CA SER A 71 -0.70 -2.58 14.58
C SER A 71 0.25 -1.38 14.62
N PRO A 72 1.46 -1.52 15.20
CA PRO A 72 2.50 -0.50 15.10
C PRO A 72 3.00 -0.30 13.66
N HIS A 73 2.63 -1.17 12.72
CA HIS A 73 3.03 -1.11 11.31
C HIS A 73 1.92 -0.65 10.37
N VAL A 74 0.79 -0.18 10.91
CA VAL A 74 -0.32 0.40 10.14
C VAL A 74 -0.63 1.80 10.65
N VAL A 75 -0.80 2.75 9.73
CA VAL A 75 -1.23 4.12 10.05
C VAL A 75 -2.63 4.05 10.66
N CYS A 76 -2.78 4.59 11.88
CA CYS A 76 -4.03 4.51 12.60
C CYS A 76 -5.10 5.35 11.90
N THR A 77 -6.24 4.73 11.58
CA THR A 77 -7.43 5.48 11.20
C THR A 77 -8.13 5.94 12.48
N MET A 78 -8.29 7.25 12.63
CA MET A 78 -8.89 7.86 13.83
C MET A 78 -10.39 8.04 13.67
N ALA A 79 -10.84 8.50 12.49
CA ALA A 79 -12.25 8.74 12.24
C ALA A 79 -12.60 8.68 10.74
N VAL A 80 -13.85 8.30 10.47
CA VAL A 80 -14.48 8.43 9.16
C VAL A 80 -15.65 9.39 9.30
N GLY A 81 -15.64 10.48 8.54
CA GLY A 81 -16.69 11.50 8.61
C GLY A 81 -17.22 11.90 7.23
N ARG A 82 -18.07 12.92 7.20
CA ARG A 82 -18.58 13.54 5.98
C ARG A 82 -18.42 15.05 6.03
N LEU A 83 -18.05 15.62 4.90
CA LEU A 83 -18.11 17.06 4.66
C LEU A 83 -19.57 17.53 4.53
N PRO A 84 -19.87 18.84 4.68
CA PRO A 84 -21.19 19.40 4.40
C PRO A 84 -21.68 19.09 2.97
N THR A 85 -20.76 18.88 2.04
CA THR A 85 -21.06 18.47 0.65
C THR A 85 -21.53 17.01 0.54
N GLY A 86 -21.49 16.22 1.62
CA GLY A 86 -21.81 14.80 1.66
C GLY A 86 -20.63 13.87 1.34
N MET A 87 -19.52 14.43 0.84
CA MET A 87 -18.29 13.67 0.53
C MET A 87 -17.67 13.11 1.81
N PRO A 88 -17.26 11.84 1.85
CA PRO A 88 -16.58 11.27 3.00
C PRO A 88 -15.17 11.83 3.13
N PHE A 89 -14.65 11.83 4.34
CA PHE A 89 -13.23 12.03 4.60
C PHE A 89 -12.74 10.98 5.61
N LEU A 90 -11.45 10.71 5.54
CA LEU A 90 -10.73 9.84 6.47
C LEU A 90 -9.76 10.71 7.27
N ALA A 91 -9.91 10.72 8.60
CA ALA A 91 -8.91 11.27 9.50
C ALA A 91 -8.01 10.14 9.99
N MET A 92 -6.71 10.29 9.80
CA MET A 92 -5.70 9.32 10.14
C MET A 92 -4.54 10.00 10.88
N GLU A 93 -3.78 9.19 11.61
CA GLU A 93 -2.54 9.62 12.23
C GLU A 93 -1.61 10.28 11.21
N TYR A 94 -1.02 11.41 11.57
CA TYR A 94 0.06 12.01 10.79
C TYR A 94 1.38 11.30 11.12
N VAL A 95 1.98 10.67 10.12
CA VAL A 95 3.29 10.01 10.26
C VAL A 95 4.37 10.87 9.62
N ASP A 96 5.34 11.29 10.43
CA ASP A 96 6.51 12.03 9.96
C ASP A 96 7.58 11.06 9.45
N GLY A 97 7.61 10.85 8.13
CA GLY A 97 8.52 9.92 7.47
C GLY A 97 8.53 10.10 5.95
N ILE A 98 9.43 9.39 5.28
CA ILE A 98 9.50 9.35 3.81
C ILE A 98 8.78 8.11 3.28
N SER A 99 8.36 8.13 2.01
CA SER A 99 7.84 6.90 1.42
C SER A 99 8.94 5.85 1.24
N LEU A 100 8.58 4.57 1.33
CA LEU A 100 9.49 3.48 1.03
C LEU A 100 10.00 3.57 -0.42
N ARG A 101 9.19 4.11 -1.35
CA ARG A 101 9.63 4.41 -2.73
C ARG A 101 10.83 5.36 -2.74
N GLU A 102 10.78 6.45 -1.98
CA GLU A 102 11.89 7.40 -1.86
C GLU A 102 13.12 6.74 -1.21
N MET A 103 12.89 5.85 -0.24
CA MET A 103 13.96 5.11 0.44
C MET A 103 14.65 4.09 -0.47
N VAL A 104 13.90 3.42 -1.37
CA VAL A 104 14.42 2.41 -2.32
C VAL A 104 15.16 3.08 -3.48
N TYR A 105 14.71 4.26 -3.92
CA TYR A 105 15.31 5.02 -5.01
C TYR A 105 15.84 6.39 -4.56
N PRO A 106 16.81 6.43 -3.63
CA PRO A 106 17.40 7.69 -3.20
C PRO A 106 18.21 8.31 -4.34
N ARG A 107 18.43 9.62 -4.28
CA ARG A 107 19.38 10.30 -5.16
C ARG A 107 20.77 9.68 -4.95
N GLY A 108 21.21 8.84 -5.89
CA GLY A 108 22.50 8.13 -5.81
C GLY A 108 22.48 6.60 -6.01
N ARG A 109 21.33 5.98 -6.34
CA ARG A 109 21.22 4.54 -6.71
C ARG A 109 21.97 3.58 -5.77
N ARG A 110 21.77 3.71 -4.46
CA ARG A 110 22.34 2.79 -3.48
C ARG A 110 21.29 1.79 -3.03
N MET A 111 21.53 0.51 -3.27
CA MET A 111 20.67 -0.58 -2.78
C MET A 111 20.57 -0.53 -1.26
N LEU A 112 19.40 -0.89 -0.72
CA LEU A 112 19.21 -0.98 0.72
C LEU A 112 20.14 -2.05 1.32
N PRO A 113 20.75 -1.79 2.49
CA PRO A 113 21.40 -2.83 3.27
C PRO A 113 20.45 -4.01 3.50
N LEU A 114 20.96 -5.24 3.37
CA LEU A 114 20.11 -6.45 3.41
C LEU A 114 19.30 -6.52 4.71
N LYS A 115 19.97 -6.24 5.84
CA LYS A 115 19.35 -6.20 7.17
C LYS A 115 18.17 -5.23 7.23
N VAL A 116 18.35 -4.02 6.68
CA VAL A 116 17.30 -3.00 6.64
C VAL A 116 16.11 -3.45 5.81
N ALA A 117 16.37 -3.98 4.60
CA ALA A 117 15.30 -4.48 3.74
C ALA A 117 14.51 -5.60 4.43
N LEU A 118 15.18 -6.58 5.03
CA LEU A 118 14.53 -7.72 5.70
C LEU A 118 13.68 -7.28 6.91
N VAL A 119 14.18 -6.34 7.71
CA VAL A 119 13.40 -5.75 8.82
C VAL A 119 12.13 -5.07 8.30
N LEU A 120 12.23 -4.27 7.22
CA LEU A 120 11.07 -3.62 6.62
C LEU A 120 10.07 -4.64 6.06
N ILE A 121 10.53 -5.73 5.42
CA ILE A 121 9.63 -6.79 4.93
C ILE A 121 8.88 -7.44 6.09
N ASP A 122 9.58 -7.78 7.18
CA ASP A 122 8.96 -8.37 8.37
C ASP A 122 7.88 -7.47 8.97
N GLN A 123 8.21 -6.19 9.15
CA GLN A 123 7.28 -5.19 9.69
C GLN A 123 6.06 -5.00 8.79
N ILE A 124 6.23 -4.96 7.46
CA ILE A 124 5.12 -4.85 6.52
C ILE A 124 4.27 -6.13 6.56
N ALA A 125 4.88 -7.31 6.60
CA ALA A 125 4.15 -8.58 6.73
C ALA A 125 3.34 -8.64 8.03
N SER A 126 3.89 -8.14 9.14
CA SER A 126 3.19 -8.01 10.42
C SER A 126 1.99 -7.05 10.33
N GLY A 127 2.16 -5.89 9.67
CA GLY A 127 1.06 -4.95 9.44
C GLY A 127 -0.06 -5.52 8.57
N LEU A 128 0.29 -6.27 7.52
CA LEU A 128 -0.68 -6.98 6.69
C LEU A 128 -1.42 -8.08 7.46
N SER A 129 -0.73 -8.85 8.31
CA SER A 129 -1.39 -9.88 9.13
C SER A 129 -2.48 -9.27 10.01
N ALA A 130 -2.15 -8.17 10.71
CA ALA A 130 -3.11 -7.47 11.56
C ALA A 130 -4.30 -6.91 10.76
N ALA A 131 -4.08 -6.47 9.52
CA ALA A 131 -5.17 -6.04 8.65
C ALA A 131 -6.05 -7.21 8.19
N HIS A 132 -5.44 -8.33 7.81
CA HIS A 132 -6.14 -9.56 7.39
C HIS A 132 -6.98 -10.14 8.53
N GLU A 133 -6.46 -10.13 9.76
CA GLU A 133 -7.19 -10.52 10.97
C GLU A 133 -8.40 -9.62 11.25
N ALA A 134 -8.32 -8.34 10.89
CA ALA A 134 -9.44 -7.40 10.93
C ALA A 134 -10.38 -7.51 9.70
N GLY A 135 -10.16 -8.48 8.81
CA GLY A 135 -10.98 -8.69 7.61
C GLY A 135 -10.71 -7.72 6.46
N VAL A 136 -9.57 -7.02 6.48
CA VAL A 136 -9.21 -6.00 5.49
C VAL A 136 -8.06 -6.47 4.62
N VAL A 137 -8.27 -6.54 3.31
CA VAL A 137 -7.22 -6.81 2.31
C VAL A 137 -6.76 -5.49 1.70
N HIS A 138 -5.46 -5.26 1.59
CA HIS A 138 -4.88 -4.00 1.13
C HIS A 138 -5.15 -3.75 -0.37
N ARG A 139 -4.91 -4.75 -1.22
CA ARG A 139 -5.16 -4.80 -2.68
C ARG A 139 -4.38 -3.81 -3.57
N ASP A 140 -3.75 -2.78 -3.03
CA ASP A 140 -2.84 -1.87 -3.76
C ASP A 140 -1.53 -1.65 -3.00
N LEU A 141 -0.95 -2.73 -2.46
CA LEU A 141 0.28 -2.62 -1.68
C LEU A 141 1.47 -2.33 -2.63
N LYS A 142 2.20 -1.26 -2.33
CA LYS A 142 3.35 -0.79 -3.10
C LYS A 142 4.24 0.13 -2.26
N PRO A 143 5.48 0.44 -2.69
CA PRO A 143 6.39 1.27 -1.90
C PRO A 143 5.90 2.70 -1.64
N SER A 144 5.00 3.25 -2.47
CA SER A 144 4.42 4.58 -2.19
C SER A 144 3.34 4.55 -1.10
N ASN A 145 2.81 3.37 -0.74
CA ASN A 145 1.78 3.19 0.29
C ASN A 145 2.38 2.71 1.63
N VAL A 146 3.69 2.81 1.78
CA VAL A 146 4.42 2.53 3.03
C VAL A 146 5.26 3.75 3.37
N LEU A 147 5.06 4.31 4.55
CA LEU A 147 5.94 5.33 5.11
C LEU A 147 7.02 4.64 5.96
N VAL A 148 8.22 5.21 5.94
CA VAL A 148 9.34 4.77 6.77
C VAL A 148 9.73 5.93 7.67
N THR A 149 9.61 5.73 8.98
CA THR A 149 10.08 6.68 9.98
C THR A 149 11.46 6.26 10.46
N SER A 150 12.32 7.24 10.73
CA SER A 150 13.63 7.02 11.33
C SER A 150 13.47 7.01 12.85
N ALA A 151 13.24 5.84 13.45
CA ALA A 151 13.26 5.71 14.89
C ALA A 151 14.68 5.33 15.34
N GLU A 152 15.42 6.32 15.86
CA GLU A 152 16.68 6.28 16.63
C GLU A 152 17.81 5.34 16.13
N ASP A 153 17.57 4.05 15.87
CA ASP A 153 18.53 3.07 15.34
C ASP A 153 17.98 2.11 14.25
N CYS A 154 16.66 2.04 14.02
CA CYS A 154 16.05 1.10 13.08
C CYS A 154 14.84 1.70 12.34
N PRO A 155 14.76 1.58 11.00
CA PRO A 155 13.62 2.12 10.27
C PRO A 155 12.32 1.38 10.63
N ARG A 156 11.22 2.14 10.75
CA ARG A 156 9.89 1.60 11.04
C ARG A 156 8.94 1.82 9.86
N ALA A 157 8.44 0.72 9.29
CA ALA A 157 7.42 0.72 8.25
C ALA A 157 6.03 0.99 8.82
N ARG A 158 5.26 1.82 8.11
CA ARG A 158 3.89 2.24 8.43
C ARG A 158 3.05 2.18 7.15
N ILE A 159 2.20 1.16 7.03
CA ILE A 159 1.34 0.95 5.85
C ILE A 159 0.11 1.85 5.95
N PHE A 160 -0.32 2.45 4.84
CA PHE A 160 -1.54 3.25 4.76
C PHE A 160 -2.32 2.95 3.47
N ASP A 161 -3.53 3.50 3.33
CA ASP A 161 -4.39 3.34 2.13
C ASP A 161 -5.00 1.95 1.88
N PHE A 162 -5.27 1.19 2.95
CA PHE A 162 -5.99 -0.09 2.90
C PHE A 162 -7.38 0.00 2.26
N GLY A 163 -7.75 -0.97 1.41
CA GLY A 163 -9.13 -1.23 0.97
C GLY A 163 -9.72 -0.20 -0.01
N LEU A 164 -9.08 0.97 -0.18
CA LEU A 164 -9.60 2.06 -1.01
C LEU A 164 -9.47 1.78 -2.52
N SER A 165 -8.71 0.75 -2.92
CA SER A 165 -8.43 0.39 -4.31
C SER A 165 -9.51 -0.46 -4.99
N LEU A 166 -10.33 -1.20 -4.23
CA LEU A 166 -11.49 -1.94 -4.77
C LEU A 166 -12.48 -1.01 -5.50
N LEU A 167 -12.56 0.24 -5.02
CA LEU A 167 -13.42 1.27 -5.58
C LEU A 167 -12.96 1.69 -6.97
N ALA A 168 -11.65 1.72 -7.17
CA ALA A 168 -11.06 2.10 -8.43
C ALA A 168 -11.24 0.98 -9.46
N THR A 169 -11.10 -0.29 -9.09
CA THR A 169 -11.25 -1.45 -10.00
C THR A 169 -12.70 -1.69 -10.45
N GLU A 170 -13.70 -1.52 -9.58
CA GLU A 170 -15.10 -1.66 -10.01
C GLU A 170 -15.59 -0.50 -10.87
N THR A 171 -15.12 0.72 -10.61
CA THR A 171 -15.36 1.85 -11.52
C THR A 171 -14.54 1.71 -12.81
N ALA A 172 -13.36 1.07 -12.73
CA ALA A 172 -12.43 0.85 -13.84
C ALA A 172 -12.85 -0.23 -14.84
N GLY A 173 -13.91 -1.01 -14.57
CA GLY A 173 -14.56 -1.80 -15.63
C GLY A 173 -14.97 -0.94 -16.85
N ARG A 174 -15.11 0.39 -16.67
CA ARG A 174 -15.35 1.37 -17.75
C ARG A 174 -14.11 2.20 -18.16
N LEU A 175 -13.04 2.25 -17.37
CA LEU A 175 -11.88 3.15 -17.57
C LEU A 175 -10.58 2.45 -18.01
N THR A 176 -10.48 1.13 -17.92
CA THR A 176 -9.39 0.37 -18.54
C THR A 176 -9.34 0.53 -20.07
N LEU A 177 -10.41 1.03 -20.69
CA LEU A 177 -10.49 1.38 -22.12
C LEU A 177 -9.86 2.73 -22.49
N SER A 178 -9.57 3.62 -21.53
CA SER A 178 -9.04 4.97 -21.80
C SER A 178 -7.55 5.14 -21.51
N GLY A 179 -6.82 4.07 -21.18
CA GLY A 179 -5.38 4.13 -20.88
C GLY A 179 -5.01 4.78 -19.54
N VAL A 180 -6.00 5.24 -18.77
CA VAL A 180 -5.80 5.76 -17.41
C VAL A 180 -5.94 4.60 -16.42
N GLY A 181 -4.88 3.82 -16.27
CA GLY A 181 -4.84 2.72 -15.30
C GLY A 181 -4.96 3.25 -13.88
N PHE A 182 -6.03 2.89 -13.16
CA PHE A 182 -6.08 3.06 -11.72
C PHE A 182 -5.30 1.91 -11.06
N GLY A 183 -4.09 2.19 -10.59
CA GLY A 183 -3.23 1.24 -9.90
C GLY A 183 -1.77 1.36 -10.32
N THR A 184 -0.90 0.58 -9.68
CA THR A 184 0.51 0.45 -10.06
C THR A 184 0.68 -1.01 -10.52
N PRO A 185 0.52 -1.29 -11.83
CA PRO A 185 0.40 -2.64 -12.39
C PRO A 185 1.54 -3.59 -12.04
N GLU A 186 2.69 -3.04 -11.69
CA GLU A 186 3.91 -3.74 -11.36
C GLU A 186 3.78 -4.60 -10.09
N TYR A 187 2.88 -4.26 -9.16
CA TYR A 187 2.69 -4.96 -7.88
C TYR A 187 1.39 -5.78 -7.79
N MET A 188 0.52 -5.72 -8.80
CA MET A 188 -0.78 -6.41 -8.76
C MET A 188 -0.62 -7.92 -8.92
N ALA A 189 -1.33 -8.68 -8.09
CA ALA A 189 -1.35 -10.13 -8.21
C ALA A 189 -2.11 -10.59 -9.47
N PRO A 190 -1.71 -11.71 -10.10
CA PRO A 190 -2.35 -12.27 -11.29
C PRO A 190 -3.88 -12.39 -11.21
N GLU A 191 -4.39 -12.83 -10.06
CA GLU A 191 -5.82 -12.97 -9.81
C GLU A 191 -6.55 -11.63 -9.69
N GLN A 192 -5.88 -10.56 -9.26
CA GLN A 192 -6.46 -9.20 -9.25
C GLN A 192 -6.68 -8.68 -10.67
N ILE A 193 -5.76 -9.01 -11.59
CA ILE A 193 -5.85 -8.66 -13.01
C ILE A 193 -7.01 -9.42 -13.68
N ARG A 194 -7.17 -10.71 -13.33
CA ARG A 194 -8.19 -11.59 -13.92
C ARG A 194 -9.59 -11.35 -13.34
N ASN A 195 -9.70 -11.22 -12.03
CA ASN A 195 -10.97 -11.05 -11.32
C ASN A 195 -10.78 -10.38 -9.96
N ALA A 196 -10.86 -9.04 -9.94
CA ALA A 196 -10.71 -8.24 -8.72
C ALA A 196 -11.78 -8.50 -7.63
N LYS A 197 -12.88 -9.21 -7.93
CA LYS A 197 -14.01 -9.39 -6.98
C LYS A 197 -13.77 -10.44 -5.89
N HIS A 198 -12.86 -11.40 -6.11
CA HIS A 198 -12.66 -12.55 -5.20
C HIS A 198 -11.21 -12.65 -4.74
N VAL A 199 -10.62 -11.50 -4.40
CA VAL A 199 -9.21 -11.40 -3.99
C VAL A 199 -9.13 -11.46 -2.47
N ASP A 200 -8.37 -12.43 -1.95
CA ASP A 200 -8.07 -12.59 -0.53
C ASP A 200 -6.66 -12.06 -0.17
N GLY A 201 -6.23 -12.26 1.09
CA GLY A 201 -4.96 -11.77 1.61
C GLY A 201 -3.71 -12.28 0.87
N ARG A 202 -3.80 -13.34 0.06
CA ARG A 202 -2.67 -13.88 -0.71
C ARG A 202 -2.27 -12.99 -1.88
N ALA A 203 -3.13 -12.07 -2.30
CA ALA A 203 -2.72 -11.01 -3.22
C ALA A 203 -1.78 -10.00 -2.56
N ASP A 204 -2.02 -9.63 -1.30
CA ASP A 204 -1.09 -8.76 -0.56
C ASP A 204 0.25 -9.46 -0.31
N VAL A 205 0.26 -10.78 -0.11
CA VAL A 205 1.49 -11.58 -0.04
C VAL A 205 2.28 -11.49 -1.34
N TYR A 206 1.61 -11.60 -2.49
CA TYR A 206 2.24 -11.42 -3.80
C TYR A 206 2.82 -10.02 -3.95
N SER A 207 2.03 -8.98 -3.67
CA SER A 207 2.48 -7.59 -3.77
C SER A 207 3.67 -7.30 -2.85
N LEU A 208 3.65 -7.84 -1.62
CA LEU A 208 4.77 -7.72 -0.69
C LEU A 208 6.01 -8.46 -1.20
N ALA A 209 5.86 -9.61 -1.85
CA ALA A 209 6.97 -10.34 -2.43
C ALA A 209 7.61 -9.59 -3.61
N VAL A 210 6.79 -8.95 -4.46
CA VAL A 210 7.26 -8.03 -5.50
C VAL A 210 8.03 -6.85 -4.89
N MET A 211 7.49 -6.24 -3.83
CA MET A 211 8.19 -5.17 -3.10
C MET A 211 9.50 -5.66 -2.49
N ALA A 212 9.51 -6.83 -1.85
CA ALA A 212 10.71 -7.42 -1.28
C ALA A 212 11.79 -7.63 -2.35
N TYR A 213 11.40 -8.18 -3.50
CA TYR A 213 12.27 -8.33 -4.66
C TYR A 213 12.86 -6.99 -5.10
N GLU A 214 12.02 -5.96 -5.23
CA GLU A 214 12.44 -4.63 -5.63
C GLU A 214 13.37 -3.96 -4.61
N MET A 215 13.06 -4.03 -3.32
CA MET A 215 13.92 -3.49 -2.26
C MET A 215 15.30 -4.16 -2.25
N LEU A 216 15.34 -5.46 -2.55
CA LEU A 216 16.56 -6.24 -2.51
C LEU A 216 17.40 -6.11 -3.78
N THR A 217 16.82 -5.70 -4.92
CA THR A 217 17.51 -5.68 -6.23
C THR A 217 17.52 -4.32 -6.92
N GLN A 218 16.71 -3.35 -6.46
CA GLN A 218 16.33 -2.13 -7.19
C GLN A 218 15.80 -2.39 -8.61
N LYS A 219 15.17 -3.55 -8.81
CA LYS A 219 14.56 -3.96 -10.07
C LYS A 219 13.18 -4.54 -9.78
N LEU A 220 12.23 -4.28 -10.65
CA LEU A 220 10.97 -5.00 -10.63
C LEU A 220 11.18 -6.42 -11.19
N PRO A 221 10.45 -7.43 -10.67
CA PRO A 221 10.51 -8.78 -11.20
C PRO A 221 9.93 -8.87 -12.62
N PHE A 222 8.93 -8.03 -12.91
CA PHE A 222 8.29 -7.89 -14.21
C PHE A 222 8.16 -6.39 -14.51
N ASP A 223 8.67 -5.97 -15.66
CA ASP A 223 8.62 -4.61 -16.17
C ASP A 223 8.26 -4.64 -17.66
N GLY A 224 7.74 -3.56 -18.22
CA GLY A 224 7.24 -3.50 -19.60
C GLY A 224 6.98 -2.07 -20.06
N VAL A 225 6.80 -1.90 -21.38
CA VAL A 225 6.56 -0.58 -21.98
C VAL A 225 5.19 0.00 -21.61
N ASP A 226 4.24 -0.87 -21.25
CA ASP A 226 2.92 -0.50 -20.77
C ASP A 226 2.35 -1.50 -19.75
N ALA A 227 1.20 -1.15 -19.17
CA ALA A 227 0.53 -1.96 -18.15
C ALA A 227 0.12 -3.35 -18.66
N ARG A 228 -0.23 -3.51 -19.95
CA ARG A 228 -0.65 -4.80 -20.52
C ARG A 228 0.54 -5.73 -20.64
N GLU A 229 1.69 -5.23 -21.04
CA GLU A 229 2.92 -6.01 -21.08
C GLU A 229 3.34 -6.45 -19.68
N VAL A 230 3.31 -5.54 -18.70
CA VAL A 230 3.59 -5.87 -17.30
C VAL A 230 2.65 -6.97 -16.81
N TRP A 231 1.35 -6.87 -17.09
CA TRP A 231 0.37 -7.91 -16.72
C TRP A 231 0.61 -9.24 -17.42
N HIS A 232 0.94 -9.23 -18.71
CA HIS A 232 1.26 -10.44 -19.46
C HIS A 232 2.44 -11.16 -18.80
N ARG A 233 3.55 -10.45 -18.54
CA ARG A 233 4.73 -11.01 -17.88
C ARG A 233 4.41 -11.46 -16.45
N ALA A 234 3.68 -10.64 -15.69
CA ALA A 234 3.24 -10.99 -14.35
C ALA A 234 2.30 -12.21 -14.32
N THR A 235 1.68 -12.62 -15.43
CA THR A 235 0.79 -13.79 -15.49
C THR A 235 1.41 -15.02 -16.14
N HIS A 236 2.44 -14.87 -16.98
CA HIS A 236 3.02 -15.97 -17.76
C HIS A 236 4.52 -16.20 -17.52
N ASP A 237 5.28 -15.17 -17.17
CA ASP A 237 6.74 -15.25 -17.11
C ASP A 237 7.23 -15.61 -15.70
N GLN A 238 8.44 -16.17 -15.64
CA GLN A 238 9.17 -16.36 -14.39
C GLN A 238 10.10 -15.18 -14.13
N ALA A 239 10.12 -14.68 -12.89
CA ALA A 239 11.04 -13.63 -12.49
C ALA A 239 12.49 -14.17 -12.48
N VAL A 240 13.45 -13.29 -12.74
CA VAL A 240 14.86 -13.63 -12.58
C VAL A 240 15.15 -13.90 -11.10
N PRO A 241 15.87 -14.98 -10.72
CA PRO A 241 16.16 -15.25 -9.32
C PRO A 241 16.94 -14.12 -8.64
N LEU A 242 16.62 -13.82 -7.38
CA LEU A 242 17.24 -12.77 -6.57
C LEU A 242 18.78 -12.88 -6.55
N SER A 243 19.28 -14.11 -6.49
CA SER A 243 20.71 -14.44 -6.45
C SER A 243 21.51 -13.92 -7.66
N LYS A 244 20.84 -13.65 -8.79
CA LYS A 244 21.49 -13.06 -9.99
C LYS A 244 21.78 -11.57 -9.83
N TYR A 245 21.02 -10.86 -9.01
CA TYR A 245 21.19 -9.41 -8.79
C TYR A 245 21.84 -9.07 -7.45
N ARG A 246 21.74 -9.97 -6.47
CA ARG A 246 22.30 -9.77 -5.14
C ARG A 246 23.13 -10.96 -4.71
N ALA A 247 24.44 -10.93 -5.02
CA ALA A 247 25.36 -12.02 -4.77
C ALA A 247 25.50 -12.38 -3.27
N ASN A 248 25.31 -11.42 -2.37
CA ASN A 248 25.39 -11.63 -0.91
C ASN A 248 24.06 -12.02 -0.26
N SER A 249 23.09 -12.49 -1.04
CA SER A 249 21.81 -12.98 -0.51
C SER A 249 22.00 -14.34 0.18
N PRO A 250 21.43 -14.55 1.39
CA PRO A 250 21.42 -15.85 2.05
C PRO A 250 20.79 -16.95 1.17
N ALA A 251 21.29 -18.18 1.32
CA ALA A 251 20.71 -19.35 0.65
C ALA A 251 19.24 -19.55 1.06
N GLY A 252 18.38 -19.81 0.08
CA GLY A 252 16.93 -20.01 0.30
C GLY A 252 16.08 -18.73 0.37
N LEU A 253 16.66 -17.55 0.65
CA LEU A 253 15.88 -16.28 0.67
C LEU A 253 15.24 -16.01 -0.70
N SER A 254 15.98 -16.29 -1.78
CA SER A 254 15.46 -16.19 -3.15
C SER A 254 14.23 -17.07 -3.32
N ASP A 255 14.26 -18.31 -2.85
CA ASP A 255 13.18 -19.28 -3.05
C ASP A 255 11.92 -18.88 -2.27
N VAL A 256 12.08 -18.34 -1.05
CA VAL A 256 10.97 -17.80 -0.25
C VAL A 256 10.26 -16.67 -0.96
N ILE A 257 11.01 -15.69 -1.48
CA ILE A 257 10.43 -14.54 -2.20
C ILE A 257 9.78 -14.98 -3.51
N MET A 258 10.45 -15.85 -4.27
CA MET A 258 9.94 -16.37 -5.54
C MET A 258 8.67 -17.20 -5.35
N ARG A 259 8.58 -18.02 -4.30
CA ARG A 259 7.36 -18.76 -3.95
C ARG A 259 6.20 -17.84 -3.61
N ALA A 260 6.45 -16.76 -2.88
CA ALA A 260 5.42 -15.77 -2.57
C ALA A 260 4.95 -14.98 -3.83
N MET A 261 5.77 -14.93 -4.88
CA MET A 261 5.41 -14.41 -6.21
C MET A 261 4.83 -15.48 -7.16
N SER A 262 4.44 -16.66 -6.65
CA SER A 262 3.83 -17.71 -7.50
C SER A 262 2.59 -17.20 -8.22
N LYS A 263 2.40 -17.61 -9.48
CA LYS A 263 1.22 -17.24 -10.27
C LYS A 263 -0.04 -17.89 -9.72
N ASP A 264 0.09 -19.12 -9.26
CA ASP A 264 -0.94 -19.82 -8.49
C ASP A 264 -0.94 -19.32 -7.05
N ALA A 265 -2.08 -18.78 -6.61
CA ALA A 265 -2.29 -18.28 -5.26
C ALA A 265 -2.23 -19.39 -4.20
N ASP A 266 -2.59 -20.63 -4.53
CA ASP A 266 -2.54 -21.78 -3.61
C ASP A 266 -1.11 -22.24 -3.32
N ALA A 267 -0.17 -21.96 -4.22
CA ALA A 267 1.25 -22.28 -4.05
C ALA A 267 2.01 -21.26 -3.17
N ARG A 268 1.43 -20.08 -2.93
CA ARG A 268 2.01 -19.02 -2.08
C ARG A 268 1.89 -19.39 -0.59
N PRO A 269 2.63 -18.72 0.30
CA PRO A 269 2.29 -18.75 1.72
C PRO A 269 0.81 -18.34 1.92
N PRO A 270 0.03 -19.08 2.73
CA PRO A 270 -1.42 -18.89 2.83
C PRO A 270 -1.83 -17.58 3.52
N SER A 271 -0.89 -16.88 4.17
CA SER A 271 -1.13 -15.61 4.85
C SER A 271 0.14 -14.76 4.93
N ALA A 272 -0.02 -13.47 5.24
CA ALA A 272 1.10 -12.58 5.51
C ALA A 272 1.98 -13.09 6.67
N GLU A 273 1.38 -13.66 7.72
CA GLU A 273 2.11 -14.28 8.83
C GLU A 273 2.88 -15.53 8.40
N ALA A 274 2.34 -16.36 7.50
CA ALA A 274 3.08 -17.51 6.96
C ALA A 274 4.28 -17.06 6.12
N PHE A 275 4.14 -15.99 5.34
CA PHE A 275 5.25 -15.38 4.61
C PHE A 275 6.29 -14.79 5.57
N ARG A 276 5.85 -14.07 6.60
CA ARG A 276 6.70 -13.51 7.66
C ARG A 276 7.56 -14.58 8.33
N ARG A 277 6.94 -15.69 8.76
CA ARG A 277 7.66 -16.85 9.34
C ARG A 277 8.67 -17.46 8.39
N SER A 278 8.42 -17.42 7.08
CA SER A 278 9.36 -17.91 6.07
C SER A 278 10.59 -17.00 5.92
N ILE A 279 10.47 -15.71 6.27
CA ILE A 279 11.57 -14.73 6.24
C ILE A 279 12.34 -14.68 7.56
N ALA A 280 11.70 -15.01 8.68
CA ALA A 280 12.30 -14.92 10.02
C ALA A 280 13.72 -15.51 10.15
N PRO A 281 14.07 -16.66 9.53
CA PRO A 281 15.43 -17.21 9.60
C PRO A 281 16.52 -16.31 9.01
N TYR A 282 16.16 -15.33 8.18
CA TYR A 282 17.09 -14.41 7.52
C TYR A 282 17.20 -13.06 8.22
N LEU A 283 16.37 -12.79 9.23
CA LEU A 283 16.41 -11.54 9.98
C LEU A 283 17.76 -11.37 10.70
N PRO A 284 18.24 -10.13 10.83
CA PRO A 284 19.44 -9.89 11.62
C PRO A 284 19.22 -10.36 13.06
N SER A 285 20.25 -11.00 13.63
CA SER A 285 20.35 -11.27 15.07
C SER A 285 20.42 -9.98 15.88
#